data_AF-A0A6N3D5Z5-F1
#
_entry.id   AF-A0A6N3D5Z5-F1
#
_cell.length_a   1.000
_cell.length_b   1.000
_cell.length_c   1.000
_cell.angle_alpha   90.00
_cell.angle_beta   90.00
_cell.angle_gamma   90.00
#
_symmetry.space_group_name_H-M   'P 1'
#
loop_
_entity.id
_entity.type
_entity.pdbx_description
1 polymer ?
#
loop_
_entity_poly.entity_id
_entity_poly.type
_entity_poly.pdbx_seq_one_letter_code
_entity_poly.pdbx_strand_id
1 'polypeptide(L)'
;MEECRFHIGDIVQHFKRENVNPETAEYLYRILTFAQHTENGEKLVIYQALYPPYKTCARPYDMFCSEVDRKKYPDAKQKYRFEVVTVDFWPR
;
A
#
# COMPACT_ATOMS: atom_id res chain seq x y z
N MET A 1 -14.92 -3.42 13.59
CA MET A 1 -14.01 -2.76 12.63
C MET A 1 -13.49 -3.86 11.73
N GLU A 2 -13.72 -3.79 10.42
CA GLU A 2 -13.05 -4.70 9.49
C GLU A 2 -11.55 -4.52 9.69
N GLU A 3 -10.87 -5.57 10.16
CA GLU A 3 -9.42 -5.62 10.12
C GLU A 3 -9.01 -5.48 8.65
N CYS A 4 -8.28 -4.43 8.32
CA CYS A 4 -7.67 -4.31 7.00
C CYS A 4 -6.68 -5.48 6.87
N ARG A 5 -7.09 -6.55 6.18
CA ARG A 5 -6.34 -7.82 6.13
C ARG A 5 -5.39 -7.83 4.95
N PHE A 6 -4.22 -7.23 5.17
CA PHE A 6 -3.08 -7.39 4.30
C PHE A 6 -2.30 -8.65 4.66
N HIS A 7 -1.75 -9.31 3.65
CA HIS A 7 -0.89 -10.48 3.77
C HIS A 7 0.47 -10.21 3.13
N ILE A 8 1.47 -10.97 3.57
CA ILE A 8 2.78 -10.99 2.92
C ILE A 8 2.59 -11.46 1.48
N GLY A 9 3.19 -10.73 0.54
CA GLY A 9 3.07 -11.00 -0.89
C GLY A 9 1.96 -10.23 -1.59
N ASP A 10 1.01 -9.65 -0.85
CA ASP A 10 -0.06 -8.85 -1.46
C ASP A 10 0.52 -7.71 -2.31
N ILE A 11 -0.08 -7.54 -3.48
CA ILE A 11 0.17 -6.40 -4.35
C ILE A 11 -0.89 -5.36 -4.03
N VAL A 12 -0.45 -4.15 -3.71
CA VAL A 12 -1.33 -3.04 -3.34
C VAL A 12 -1.09 -1.86 -4.25
N GLN A 13 -2.15 -1.09 -4.49
CA GLN A 13 -2.06 0.19 -5.15
C GLN A 13 -2.27 1.33 -4.16
N HIS A 14 -1.46 2.37 -4.29
CA HIS A 14 -1.70 3.63 -3.57
C HIS A 14 -2.75 4.46 -4.32
N PHE A 15 -3.63 5.18 -3.60
CA PHE A 15 -4.76 5.93 -4.20
C PHE A 15 -4.37 6.88 -5.33
N LYS A 16 -3.15 7.43 -5.29
CA LYS A 16 -2.62 8.30 -6.36
C LYS A 16 -2.43 7.60 -7.70
N ARG A 17 -2.45 6.26 -7.76
CA ARG A 17 -2.36 5.49 -9.00
C ARG A 17 -3.44 5.88 -10.00
N GLU A 18 -4.59 6.40 -9.55
CA GLU A 18 -5.63 6.91 -10.44
C GLU A 18 -5.16 8.07 -11.36
N ASN A 19 -4.03 8.70 -11.06
CA ASN A 19 -3.46 9.84 -11.80
C ASN A 19 -2.24 9.48 -12.66
N VAL A 20 -1.91 8.19 -12.81
CA VAL A 20 -0.76 7.73 -13.62
C VAL A 20 -1.22 6.79 -14.72
N ASN A 21 -0.35 6.52 -15.69
CA ASN A 21 -0.67 5.59 -16.77
C ASN A 21 -0.93 4.18 -16.18
N PRO A 22 -2.12 3.58 -16.38
CA PRO A 22 -2.47 2.28 -15.82
C PRO A 22 -1.60 1.12 -16.34
N GLU A 23 -0.94 1.29 -17.49
CA GLU A 23 -0.03 0.29 -18.07
C GLU A 23 1.32 0.23 -17.33
N THR A 24 1.65 1.22 -16.49
CA THR A 24 2.89 1.21 -15.71
C THR A 24 2.66 0.63 -14.32
N ALA A 25 3.75 0.24 -13.65
CA ALA A 25 3.73 -0.20 -12.26
C ALA A 25 3.78 0.96 -11.25
N GLU A 26 3.72 2.23 -11.70
CA GLU A 26 3.83 3.38 -10.80
C GLU A 26 2.73 3.38 -9.74
N TYR A 27 3.10 3.62 -8.48
CA TYR A 27 2.23 3.47 -7.30
C TYR A 27 1.69 2.04 -7.03
N LEU A 28 2.25 1.00 -7.65
CA LEU A 28 2.10 -0.38 -7.19
C LEU A 28 3.23 -0.76 -6.25
N TYR A 29 2.86 -1.52 -5.22
CA TYR A 29 3.79 -2.00 -4.22
C TYR A 29 3.50 -3.45 -3.84
N ARG A 30 4.52 -4.17 -3.39
CA ARG A 30 4.39 -5.51 -2.80
C ARG A 30 4.69 -5.46 -1.31
N ILE A 31 3.83 -6.06 -0.49
CA ILE A 31 4.08 -6.22 0.93
C ILE A 31 5.12 -7.32 1.12
N LEU A 32 6.26 -6.98 1.73
CA LEU A 32 7.36 -7.91 1.97
C LEU A 32 7.23 -8.60 3.32
N THR A 33 6.90 -7.85 4.37
CA THR A 33 6.73 -8.37 5.73
C THR A 33 6.04 -7.35 6.63
N PHE A 34 5.67 -7.79 7.83
CA PHE A 34 5.29 -6.92 8.93
C PHE A 34 6.43 -6.89 9.95
N ALA A 35 6.74 -5.71 10.47
CA ALA A 35 7.79 -5.52 11.46
C ALA A 35 7.24 -4.90 12.73
N GLN A 36 7.95 -5.11 13.83
CA GLN A 36 7.67 -4.52 15.12
C GLN A 36 8.72 -3.45 15.39
N HIS A 37 8.31 -2.18 15.55
CA HIS A 37 9.23 -1.12 15.92
C HIS A 37 9.64 -1.31 17.38
N THR A 38 10.93 -1.52 17.62
CA THR A 38 11.46 -1.96 18.93
C THR A 38 11.38 -0.89 20.00
N GLU A 39 11.50 0.38 19.64
CA GLU A 39 11.52 1.47 20.62
C GLU A 39 10.13 1.85 21.15
N ASN A 40 9.08 1.72 20.33
CA ASN A 40 7.76 2.26 20.66
C ASN A 40 6.62 1.23 20.57
N GLY A 41 6.88 0.01 20.11
CA GLY A 41 5.85 -1.02 20.02
C GLY A 41 4.90 -0.86 18.80
N GLU A 42 5.20 0.00 17.84
CA GLU A 42 4.34 0.18 16.65
C GLU A 42 4.51 -0.93 15.61
N LYS A 43 3.40 -1.45 15.10
CA LYS A 43 3.41 -2.39 13.97
C LYS A 43 3.65 -1.63 12.66
N LEU A 44 4.61 -2.11 11.86
CA LEU A 44 4.98 -1.54 10.57
C LEU A 44 4.64 -2.49 9.43
N VAL A 45 4.26 -1.92 8.29
CA VAL A 45 4.24 -2.60 6.99
C VAL A 45 5.55 -2.29 6.28
N ILE A 46 6.28 -3.33 5.90
CA ILE A 46 7.46 -3.23 5.05
C ILE A 46 7.05 -3.63 3.64
N TYR A 47 7.21 -2.72 2.69
CA TYR A 47 6.72 -2.89 1.33
C TYR A 47 7.70 -2.30 0.32
N GLN A 48 7.70 -2.83 -0.90
CA GLN A 48 8.60 -2.43 -1.97
C GLN A 48 7.81 -1.89 -3.17
N ALA A 49 8.27 -0.78 -3.75
CA ALA A 49 7.76 -0.27 -5.01
C ALA A 49 8.02 -1.25 -6.15
N LEU A 50 7.03 -1.50 -7.00
CA LEU A 50 7.16 -2.35 -8.20
C LEU A 50 7.60 -1.57 -9.43
N TYR A 51 8.13 -0.37 -9.23
CA TYR A 51 8.61 0.53 -10.26
C TYR A 51 9.96 1.13 -9.85
N PRO A 52 10.86 1.48 -10.79
CA PRO A 52 12.17 2.06 -10.49
C PRO A 52 12.06 3.30 -9.58
N PRO A 53 12.94 3.46 -8.58
CA PRO A 53 14.13 2.65 -8.29
C PRO A 53 13.87 1.43 -7.37
N TYR A 54 12.65 0.88 -7.35
CA TYR A 54 12.25 -0.29 -6.54
C TYR A 54 12.50 -0.10 -5.03
N LYS A 55 12.21 1.10 -4.55
CA LYS A 55 12.46 1.51 -3.16
C LYS A 55 11.68 0.62 -2.18
N THR A 56 12.37 0.16 -1.14
CA THR A 56 11.75 -0.47 0.03
C THR A 56 11.44 0.59 1.09
N CYS A 57 10.23 0.54 1.63
CA CYS A 57 9.68 1.52 2.56
C CYS A 57 9.11 0.83 3.79
N ALA A 58 9.12 1.54 4.93
CA ALA A 58 8.42 1.17 6.14
C ALA A 58 7.33 2.22 6.43
N ARG A 59 6.16 1.80 6.88
CA ARG A 59 5.08 2.71 7.28
C ARG A 59 4.29 2.11 8.44
N PRO A 60 3.83 2.92 9.42
CA PRO A 60 2.88 2.47 10.42
C PRO A 60 1.69 1.73 9.84
N TYR A 61 1.33 0.60 10.45
CA TYR A 61 0.23 -0.24 10.00
C TYR A 61 -1.09 0.53 9.94
N ASP A 62 -1.39 1.31 10.97
CA ASP A 62 -2.63 2.09 11.05
C ASP A 62 -2.67 3.18 9.97
N MET A 63 -1.54 3.83 9.70
CA MET A 63 -1.43 4.80 8.60
C MET A 63 -1.46 4.15 7.21
N PHE A 64 -1.08 2.88 7.09
CA PHE A 64 -1.18 2.11 5.86
C PHE A 64 -2.64 1.73 5.59
N CYS A 65 -3.36 1.32 6.63
CA CYS A 65 -4.78 0.96 6.59
C CYS A 65 -5.73 2.18 6.63
N SER A 66 -5.20 3.40 6.79
CA SER A 66 -6.03 4.59 6.94
C SER A 66 -6.80 4.93 5.66
N GLU A 67 -7.98 5.52 5.85
CA GLU A 67 -8.77 6.10 4.77
C GLU A 67 -8.01 7.25 4.09
N VAL A 68 -8.33 7.49 2.83
CA VAL A 68 -7.86 8.69 2.13
C VAL A 68 -8.48 9.90 2.81
N ASP A 69 -7.67 10.92 3.06
CA ASP A 69 -8.16 12.21 3.56
C ASP A 69 -9.05 12.87 2.48
N ARG A 70 -10.36 12.69 2.62
CA ARG A 70 -11.37 13.21 1.68
C ARG A 70 -11.49 14.73 1.70
N LYS A 71 -11.04 15.42 2.76
CA LYS A 71 -10.99 16.90 2.75
C LYS A 71 -9.88 17.39 1.83
N LYS A 72 -8.73 16.69 1.83
CA LYS A 72 -7.59 17.01 0.98
C LYS A 72 -7.72 16.47 -0.44
N TYR A 73 -8.33 15.29 -0.60
CA TYR A 73 -8.50 14.60 -1.87
C TYR A 73 -9.99 14.22 -2.02
N PRO A 74 -10.86 15.20 -2.31
CA PRO A 74 -12.31 14.96 -2.40
C PRO A 74 -12.66 13.92 -3.47
N ASP A 75 -11.96 13.98 -4.60
CA ASP A 75 -12.24 13.16 -5.79
C ASP A 75 -11.52 11.80 -5.80
N ALA A 76 -10.81 11.44 -4.73
CA ALA A 76 -10.09 10.17 -4.68
C ALA A 76 -11.05 8.99 -4.87
N LYS A 77 -10.78 8.09 -5.80
CA LYS A 77 -11.69 6.97 -6.06
C LYS A 77 -11.62 5.90 -4.96
N GLN A 78 -10.42 5.64 -4.48
CA GLN A 78 -10.18 4.66 -3.40
C GLN A 78 -10.71 5.14 -2.05
N LYS A 79 -11.18 4.21 -1.23
CA LYS A 79 -11.58 4.51 0.15
C LYS A 79 -10.35 4.55 1.06
N TYR A 80 -9.45 3.59 0.89
CA TYR A 80 -8.24 3.45 1.69
C TYR A 80 -7.01 3.93 0.91
N ARG A 81 -5.98 4.38 1.65
CA ARG A 81 -4.72 4.85 1.05
C ARG A 81 -4.06 3.77 0.20
N PHE A 82 -4.13 2.52 0.68
CA PHE A 82 -3.66 1.34 -0.03
C PHE A 82 -4.80 0.33 -0.10
N GLU A 83 -4.98 -0.27 -1.27
CA GLU A 83 -5.97 -1.34 -1.50
C GLU A 83 -5.29 -2.48 -2.26
N VAL A 84 -5.62 -3.72 -1.90
CA VAL A 84 -5.09 -4.92 -2.57
C VAL A 84 -5.64 -4.97 -4.00
N VAL A 85 -4.76 -5.26 -4.95
CA VAL A 85 -5.12 -5.48 -6.35
C VAL A 85 -4.81 -6.90 -6.74
N THR A 86 -5.73 -7.51 -7.49
CA THR A 86 -5.45 -8.78 -8.15
C THR A 86 -4.65 -8.45 -9.41
N VAL A 87 -3.40 -8.91 -9.47
CA VAL A 87 -2.60 -8.84 -10.68
C VAL A 87 -2.52 -10.25 -11.27
N ASP A 88 -2.98 -10.42 -12.51
CA ASP A 88 -2.99 -11.72 -13.18
C ASP A 88 -1.58 -12.21 -13.55
N PHE A 89 -0.59 -11.30 -13.51
CA PHE A 89 0.76 -11.51 -14.03
C PHE A 89 1.84 -11.84 -12.97
N TRP A 90 1.52 -11.87 -11.68
CA TRP A 90 2.49 -12.19 -10.63
C TRP A 90 2.13 -13.53 -9.96
N PRO A 91 2.95 -14.59 -10.10
CA PRO A 91 2.71 -15.83 -9.38
C PRO A 91 2.77 -15.55 -7.87
N ARG A 92 1.69 -15.92 -7.16
CA ARG A 92 1.59 -15.77 -5.70
C ARG A 92 2.56 -16.71 -5.00
#